data_AF-A0A1B7KWW9-F1
#
_entry.id   AF-A0A1B7KWW9-F1
#
_cell.length_a   1.000
_cell.length_b   1.000
_cell.length_c   1.000
_cell.angle_alpha   90.00
_cell.angle_beta   90.00
_cell.angle_gamma   90.00
#
_symmetry.space_group_name_H-M   'P 1'
#
loop_
_entity.id
_entity.type
_entity.pdbx_description
1 polymer ?
#
loop_
_entity_poly.entity_id
_entity_poly.type
_entity_poly.pdbx_seq_one_letter_code
_entity_poly.pdbx_strand_id
1 'polypeptide(L)'
;MNVLPQDRELAEKLWGCGCIYLNQARVEWINNRLDEAERWAEEFLRCKRDLDELIRKKQEHDQLVQLVEILKERGVDIAVISSIKLRKGK
;
A
#
# COMPACT_ATOMS: atom_id res chain seq x y z
N MET A 1 -16.39 -3.07 1.75
CA MET A 1 -15.18 -2.21 1.80
C MET A 1 -14.86 -1.80 0.37
N ASN A 2 -14.90 -0.51 0.04
CA ASN A 2 -14.72 -0.02 -1.32
C ASN A 2 -13.22 0.18 -1.59
N VAL A 3 -12.56 -0.75 -2.27
CA VAL A 3 -11.12 -0.68 -2.59
C VAL A 3 -10.98 -0.41 -4.08
N LEU A 4 -10.18 0.59 -4.46
CA LEU A 4 -9.94 0.86 -5.87
C LEU A 4 -9.21 -0.34 -6.50
N PRO A 5 -9.55 -0.75 -7.73
CA PRO A 5 -8.90 -1.89 -8.38
C PRO A 5 -7.37 -1.78 -8.42
N GLN A 6 -6.83 -0.57 -8.64
CA GLN A 6 -5.39 -0.35 -8.66
C GLN A 6 -4.73 -0.57 -7.28
N ASP A 7 -5.39 -0.15 -6.20
CA ASP A 7 -4.88 -0.36 -4.84
C ASP A 7 -4.88 -1.85 -4.51
N ARG A 8 -5.91 -2.58 -4.93
CA ARG A 8 -5.96 -4.03 -4.76
C ARG A 8 -4.82 -4.73 -5.51
N GLU A 9 -4.62 -4.41 -6.78
CA GLU A 9 -3.54 -4.97 -7.59
C GLU A 9 -2.16 -4.68 -6.98
N LEU A 10 -1.96 -3.44 -6.52
CA LEU A 10 -0.73 -3.05 -5.85
C LEU A 10 -0.53 -3.82 -4.53
N ALA A 11 -1.57 -3.98 -3.72
CA ALA A 11 -1.53 -4.76 -2.49
C ALA A 11 -1.17 -6.23 -2.75
N GLU A 12 -1.80 -6.87 -3.75
CA GLU A 12 -1.52 -8.25 -4.13
C GLU A 12 -0.06 -8.42 -4.60
N LYS A 13 0.46 -7.46 -5.38
CA LYS A 13 1.86 -7.45 -5.81
C LYS A 13 2.83 -7.29 -4.63
N LEU A 14 2.60 -6.33 -3.75
CA LEU A 14 3.43 -6.09 -2.56
C LEU A 14 3.44 -7.30 -1.64
N TRP A 15 2.28 -7.93 -1.44
CA TRP A 15 2.16 -9.16 -0.66
C TRP A 15 2.96 -10.31 -1.29
N GLY A 16 2.79 -10.53 -2.60
CA GLY A 16 3.52 -11.58 -3.33
C GLY A 16 5.03 -11.40 -3.26
N CYS A 17 5.53 -10.19 -3.52
CA CYS A 17 6.95 -9.87 -3.39
C CYS A 17 7.45 -10.07 -1.94
N GLY A 18 6.71 -9.59 -0.94
CA GLY A 18 7.08 -9.74 0.47
C GLY A 18 7.24 -11.20 0.89
N CYS A 19 6.31 -12.09 0.48
CA CYS A 19 6.42 -13.52 0.75
C CYS A 19 7.67 -14.14 0.12
N ILE A 20 8.01 -13.76 -1.10
CA ILE A 20 9.20 -14.25 -1.80
C ILE A 20 10.47 -13.81 -1.07
N TYR A 21 10.59 -12.52 -0.75
CA TYR A 21 11.77 -11.97 -0.08
C TYR A 21 11.97 -12.56 1.31
N LEU A 22 10.90 -12.73 2.08
CA LEU A 22 10.98 -13.37 3.39
C LEU A 22 11.45 -14.84 3.29
N ASN A 23 10.98 -15.57 2.28
CA ASN A 23 11.44 -16.93 2.04
C ASN A 23 12.92 -16.97 1.61
N GLN A 24 13.37 -16.04 0.77
CA GLN A 24 14.78 -15.93 0.37
C GLN A 24 15.68 -15.60 1.56
N ALA A 25 15.28 -14.66 2.42
CA ALA A 25 16.00 -14.35 3.65
C ALA A 25 16.21 -15.61 4.52
N ARG A 26 15.16 -16.43 4.67
CA ARG A 26 15.25 -17.70 5.40
C ARG A 26 16.20 -18.69 4.73
N VAL A 27 16.17 -18.81 3.40
CA VAL A 27 17.05 -19.72 2.64
C VAL A 27 18.52 -19.32 2.80
N GLU A 28 18.84 -18.04 2.63
CA GLU A 28 20.23 -17.56 2.78
C GLU A 28 20.73 -17.68 4.22
N TRP A 29 19.85 -17.49 5.20
CA TRP A 29 20.16 -17.74 6.61
C TRP A 29 20.56 -19.21 6.85
N ILE A 30 19.77 -20.16 6.35
CA ILE A 30 20.08 -21.60 6.47
C ILE A 30 21.42 -21.94 5.78
N ASN A 31 21.75 -21.24 4.69
CA ASN A 31 23.01 -21.39 3.96
C ASN A 31 24.19 -20.63 4.59
N ASN A 32 24.02 -20.02 5.77
CA ASN A 32 25.03 -19.23 6.47
C ASN A 32 25.57 -18.03 5.66
N ARG A 33 24.73 -17.47 4.76
CA ARG A 33 25.01 -16.27 3.97
C ARG A 33 24.27 -15.09 4.59
N LEU A 34 24.77 -14.62 5.72
CA LEU A 34 24.06 -13.66 6.57
C LEU A 34 23.85 -12.30 5.89
N ASP A 35 24.83 -11.81 5.13
CA ASP A 35 24.71 -10.53 4.41
C ASP A 35 23.58 -10.56 3.36
N GLU A 36 23.44 -11.67 2.62
CA GLU A 36 22.34 -11.84 1.66
C GLU A 36 21.00 -12.05 2.39
N ALA A 37 21.01 -12.76 3.52
CA ALA A 37 19.81 -12.92 4.35
C ALA A 37 19.27 -11.57 4.86
N GLU A 38 20.17 -10.70 5.33
CA GLU A 38 19.85 -9.34 5.77
C GLU A 38 19.30 -8.50 4.63
N ARG A 39 19.97 -8.51 3.47
CA ARG A 39 19.50 -7.82 2.26
C ARG A 39 18.08 -8.23 1.85
N TRP A 40 17.76 -9.52 1.85
CA TRP A 40 16.40 -9.98 1.55
C TRP A 40 15.38 -9.57 2.61
N ALA A 41 15.78 -9.53 3.88
CA ALA A 41 14.93 -9.03 4.96
C ALA A 41 14.62 -7.54 4.80
N GLU A 42 15.58 -6.73 4.33
CA GLU A 42 15.36 -5.31 4.03
C GLU A 42 14.34 -5.10 2.90
N GLU A 43 14.40 -5.91 1.84
CA GLU A 43 13.42 -5.85 0.74
C GLU A 43 12.02 -6.27 1.21
N PHE A 44 11.92 -7.28 2.08
CA PHE A 44 10.65 -7.60 2.74
C PHE A 44 10.11 -6.42 3.56
N LEU A 45 10.96 -5.77 4.37
CA LEU A 45 10.59 -4.60 5.18
C LEU A 45 10.18 -3.41 4.30
N ARG A 46 10.74 -3.28 3.10
CA ARG A 46 10.29 -2.30 2.11
C ARG A 46 8.88 -2.61 1.62
N CYS A 47 8.59 -3.85 1.20
CA CYS A 47 7.24 -4.25 0.80
C CYS A 47 6.22 -4.02 1.92
N LYS A 48 6.59 -4.32 3.17
CA LYS A 48 5.75 -4.04 4.34
C LYS A 48 5.43 -2.55 4.48
N ARG A 49 6.44 -1.68 4.40
CA ARG A 49 6.25 -0.22 4.49
C ARG A 49 5.33 0.31 3.41
N ASP A 50 5.49 -0.16 2.17
CA ASP A 50 4.64 0.25 1.06
C ASP A 50 3.19 -0.22 1.26
N LEU A 51 2.98 -1.41 1.83
CA LEU A 51 1.65 -1.93 2.16
C LEU A 51 1.00 -1.16 3.32
N ASP A 52 1.78 -0.85 4.37
CA ASP A 52 1.31 -0.04 5.51
C ASP A 52 0.86 1.36 5.04
N GLU A 53 1.59 1.97 4.10
CA GLU A 53 1.22 3.26 3.50
C GLU A 53 -0.06 3.17 2.67
N LEU A 54 -0.27 2.07 1.94
CA LEU A 54 -1.50 1.83 1.19
C LEU A 54 -2.71 1.72 2.14
N ILE A 55 -2.55 1.01 3.25
CA ILE A 55 -3.56 0.89 4.31
C ILE A 55 -3.88 2.27 4.90
N ARG A 56 -2.84 3.08 5.20
CA ARG A 56 -3.00 4.43 5.75
C ARG A 56 -3.82 5.34 4.82
N LYS A 57 -3.48 5.37 3.52
CA LYS A 57 -4.23 6.15 2.51
C LYS A 57 -5.69 5.70 2.40
N LYS A 58 -5.94 4.40 2.52
CA LYS A 58 -7.29 3.85 2.47
C LYS A 58 -8.12 4.30 3.67
N GLN A 59 -7.54 4.30 4.87
CA GLN A 59 -8.17 4.80 6.09
C GLN A 59 -8.50 6.29 6.00
N GLU A 60 -7.58 7.11 5.50
CA GLU A 60 -7.82 8.54 5.27
C GLU A 60 -8.96 8.77 4.27
N HIS A 61 -8.98 7.99 3.19
CA HIS A 61 -10.05 8.07 2.20
C HIS A 61 -11.42 7.71 2.81
N ASP A 62 -11.50 6.64 3.61
CA ASP A 62 -12.75 6.23 4.27
C ASP A 62 -13.27 7.29 5.25
N GLN A 63 -12.37 7.94 5.99
CA GLN A 63 -12.71 9.06 6.87
C GLN A 63 -13.24 10.27 6.09
N LEU A 64 -12.63 10.58 4.95
CA LEU A 64 -13.09 11.68 4.08
C LEU A 64 -14.45 11.39 3.46
N VAL A 65 -14.71 10.15 3.04
CA VAL A 65 -16.02 9.74 2.52
C VAL A 65 -17.11 9.92 3.58
N GLN A 66 -16.85 9.46 4.82
CA GLN A 66 -17.78 9.65 5.94
C GLN A 66 -18.05 11.13 6.23
N LEU A 67 -17.01 11.98 6.18
CA LEU A 67 -17.17 13.42 6.38
C LEU A 67 -18.05 14.05 5.29
N VAL A 68 -17.85 13.67 4.03
CA VAL A 68 -18.67 14.15 2.90
C VAL A 68 -20.13 13.73 3.07
N GLU A 69 -20.40 12.51 3.53
CA GLU A 69 -21.76 12.05 3.83
C GLU A 69 -22.43 12.90 4.91
N ILE A 70 -21.74 13.15 6.04
CA ILE A 70 -22.24 14.00 7.14
C ILE A 70 -22.56 15.42 6.66
N LEU A 71 -21.69 15.99 5.82
CA LEU A 71 -21.89 17.35 5.32
C LEU A 71 -23.07 17.44 4.34
N LYS A 72 -23.27 16.43 3.49
CA LYS A 72 -24.45 16.32 2.63
C LYS A 72 -25.74 16.21 3.43
N GLU A 73 -25.75 15.41 4.51
CA GLU A 73 -26.91 15.31 5.42
C GLU A 73 -27.26 16.66 6.06
N ARG A 74 -26.26 17.52 6.28
CA ARG A 74 -26.43 18.87 6.81
C ARG A 74 -26.79 19.91 5.75
N GLY A 75 -27.05 19.49 4.51
CA GLY A 75 -27.42 20.37 3.40
C GLY A 75 -26.26 21.19 2.85
N VAL A 76 -25.01 20.82 3.15
CA VAL A 76 -23.82 21.48 2.58
C VAL A 76 -23.54 20.87 1.21
N ASP A 77 -23.58 21.69 0.16
CA ASP A 77 -23.20 21.27 -1.18
C ASP A 77 -21.66 21.20 -1.30
N ILE A 78 -21.14 20.03 -1.70
CA ILE A 78 -19.70 19.74 -1.75
C ILE A 78 -19.35 19.15 -3.10
N ALA A 79 -18.46 19.83 -3.81
CA ALA A 79 -17.80 19.32 -5.00
C ALA A 79 -16.50 18.57 -4.62
N VAL A 80 -16.44 17.27 -4.89
CA VAL A 80 -15.20 16.48 -4.72
C VAL A 80 -14.35 16.64 -5.98
N ILE A 81 -13.16 17.24 -5.85
CA ILE A 81 -12.20 17.40 -6.95
C ILE A 81 -11.15 16.29 -6.85
N SER A 82 -11.14 15.35 -7.79
CA SER A 82 -10.08 14.34 -7.91
C SER A 82 -8.99 14.82 -8.88
N SER A 83 -7.87 15.32 -8.35
CA SER A 83 -6.72 15.68 -9.18
C SER A 83 -5.88 14.45 -9.51
N ILE A 84 -6.14 13.80 -10.67
CA ILE A 84 -5.27 12.75 -11.21
C ILE A 84 -3.98 13.42 -11.72
N LYS A 85 -2.87 13.30 -10.97
CA LYS A 85 -1.54 13.60 -11.52
C LYS A 85 -1.13 12.46 -12.45
N LEU A 86 -1.46 12.58 -13.73
CA LEU A 86 -0.82 11.82 -14.80
C LEU A 86 0.68 12.16 -14.78
N ARG A 87 1.50 11.33 -14.12
CA ARG A 87 2.94 11.29 -14.40
C ARG A 87 3.09 10.79 -15.83
N LYS A 88 3.16 11.71 -16.79
CA LYS A 88 3.68 11.40 -18.13
C LYS A 88 5.13 10.94 -17.94
N GLY A 89 5.37 9.67 -18.26
CA GLY A 89 6.71 9.09 -18.30
C GLY A 89 7.61 9.88 -19.23
N LYS A 90 8.87 10.01 -18.84
CA LYS A 90 9.97 10.46 -19.69
C LYS A 90 10.93 9.31 -19.81
#